data_AF-A0A6H5GDK3-F1
#
_entry.id   AF-A0A6H5GDK3-F1
#
_cell.length_a   1.000
_cell.length_b   1.000
_cell.length_c   1.000
_cell.angle_alpha   90.00
_cell.angle_beta   90.00
_cell.angle_gamma   90.00
#
_symmetry.space_group_name_H-M   'P 1'
#
loop_
_entity.id
_entity.type
_entity.pdbx_description
1 polymer ?
#
loop_
_entity_poly.entity_id
_entity_poly.type
_entity_poly.pdbx_seq_one_letter_code
_entity_poly.pdbx_strand_id
1 'polypeptide(L)'
;MNFLHFQMMSMMRTHRMLTDVKLIVNSETFEAHKLMLAAASPYFKAMFTGGLKESQCSEVTLHGICPSIMGRLLSFIYTGQIQITELAVCQILPAASMLQITDVIKACCIFLERQLSPINALGIAGFAEQHGCLELHKKANEFIMQHFAEVCQEEEFIQLSPKQLIELIRRDELNVREETEVYNAVLRWVKHNEEERRPKMHAVLYAVRCQFLTPSFLNDQMKNCEVIKKLPKCREYLAQIFKELTLHKRVNVRERIPKTPRVIYVAGGYLRNSLDTLEAFNLDSQKWTTLASLTIPRSGLGAAFVKGILYAIGGRNNSPGCSYDSDWVDRYEPVRDSWRPCNPMSVPRNRVSVGVVDGMIYAVGGCAGVDHYNSVERYDPDQDVWHPVKSMASKRTAVAVAVVDRLLYAMGGFDGQNRLKSCECYNPETDTWSSVQPMKCARSGGGVTSWNQYIYVIGGFDGHRQLGAAERYDTVNRTWTDVAPLTVPRSALSVTVIDNQIYAIGGYDGQDFVATVEVYDPKTDQWSTGVPMTSPRSGHACAVSYRCPVYCSQILEGPS
;
A
#
# COMPACT_ATOMS: atom_id res chain seq x y z
N MET A 1 -3.38 45.60 0.33
CA MET A 1 -3.42 46.84 -0.48
C MET A 1 -4.87 47.23 -0.71
N ASN A 2 -5.27 48.39 -0.19
CA ASN A 2 -6.40 49.24 -0.62
C ASN A 2 -7.81 48.65 -0.82
N PHE A 3 -8.38 48.05 0.24
CA PHE A 3 -9.82 47.68 0.31
C PHE A 3 -10.79 48.87 0.07
N LEU A 4 -10.38 50.10 0.39
CA LEU A 4 -11.24 51.29 0.31
C LEU A 4 -11.68 51.64 -1.12
N HIS A 5 -10.79 51.48 -2.10
CA HIS A 5 -11.08 51.85 -3.49
C HIS A 5 -12.06 50.86 -4.15
N PHE A 6 -11.91 49.57 -3.86
CA PHE A 6 -12.84 48.53 -4.31
C PHE A 6 -14.24 48.70 -3.71
N GLN A 7 -14.32 49.06 -2.43
CA GLN A 7 -15.60 49.41 -1.79
C GLN A 7 -16.26 50.63 -2.45
N MET A 8 -15.50 51.66 -2.78
CA MET A 8 -16.01 52.84 -3.49
C MET A 8 -16.51 52.48 -4.89
N MET A 9 -15.76 51.66 -5.65
CA MET A 9 -16.20 51.21 -6.98
C MET A 9 -17.44 50.31 -6.92
N SER A 10 -17.56 49.48 -5.88
CA SER A 10 -18.78 48.70 -5.62
C SER A 10 -19.97 49.62 -5.34
N MET A 11 -19.79 50.67 -4.52
CA MET A 11 -20.82 51.67 -4.24
C MET A 11 -21.23 52.43 -5.51
N MET A 12 -20.27 52.85 -6.35
CA MET A 12 -20.55 53.52 -7.63
C MET A 12 -21.36 52.64 -8.56
N ARG A 13 -21.05 51.33 -8.65
CA ARG A 13 -21.83 50.37 -9.44
C ARG A 13 -23.27 50.27 -8.96
N THR A 14 -23.49 50.17 -7.65
CA THR A 14 -24.85 50.07 -7.06
C THR A 14 -25.69 51.32 -7.36
N HIS A 15 -25.07 52.49 -7.41
CA HIS A 15 -25.72 53.76 -7.76
C HIS A 15 -25.72 54.07 -9.26
N ARG A 16 -25.27 53.13 -10.11
CA ARG A 16 -25.16 53.28 -11.58
C ARG A 16 -24.34 54.50 -12.01
N MET A 17 -23.30 54.83 -11.23
CA MET A 17 -22.39 55.93 -11.52
C MET A 17 -21.25 55.41 -12.39
N LEU A 18 -21.00 56.07 -13.53
CA LEU A 18 -19.89 55.78 -14.45
C LEU A 18 -19.89 54.37 -15.06
N THR A 19 -21.01 53.63 -15.02
CA THR A 19 -21.13 52.33 -15.67
C THR A 19 -21.19 52.50 -17.19
N ASP A 20 -20.35 51.77 -17.91
CA ASP A 20 -20.11 51.90 -19.35
C ASP A 20 -20.44 50.61 -20.12
N VAL A 21 -20.98 49.59 -19.43
CA VAL A 21 -21.49 48.35 -20.03
C VAL A 21 -22.62 47.73 -19.22
N LYS A 22 -23.61 47.17 -19.93
CA LYS A 22 -24.66 46.34 -19.39
C LYS A 22 -24.46 44.88 -19.81
N LEU A 23 -24.41 43.99 -18.84
CA LEU A 23 -24.33 42.55 -19.05
C LEU A 23 -25.75 41.97 -18.98
N ILE A 24 -26.24 41.41 -20.08
CA ILE A 24 -27.55 40.78 -20.17
C ILE A 24 -27.35 39.27 -19.99
N VAL A 25 -27.88 38.71 -18.91
CA VAL A 25 -27.82 37.27 -18.61
C VAL A 25 -29.24 36.75 -18.48
N ASN A 26 -29.70 36.01 -19.48
CA ASN A 26 -31.11 35.60 -19.61
C ASN A 26 -32.07 36.79 -19.48
N SER A 27 -32.85 36.87 -18.41
CA SER A 27 -33.84 37.92 -18.14
C SER A 27 -33.34 39.06 -17.23
N GLU A 28 -32.11 38.98 -16.72
CA GLU A 28 -31.56 39.98 -15.79
C GLU A 28 -30.46 40.82 -16.45
N THR A 29 -30.39 42.09 -16.07
CA THR A 29 -29.40 43.05 -16.58
C THR A 29 -28.52 43.55 -15.44
N PHE A 30 -27.21 43.46 -15.62
CA PHE A 30 -26.21 43.89 -14.64
C PHE A 30 -25.37 45.06 -15.18
N GLU A 31 -25.41 46.18 -14.49
CA GLU A 31 -24.57 47.35 -14.77
C GLU A 31 -23.15 47.14 -14.23
N ALA A 32 -22.13 47.44 -15.05
CA ALA A 32 -20.73 47.26 -14.70
C ALA A 32 -19.80 48.26 -15.42
N HIS A 33 -18.53 48.26 -15.01
CA HIS A 33 -17.44 49.01 -15.61
C HIS A 33 -16.54 48.08 -16.44
N LYS A 34 -16.32 48.38 -17.73
CA LYS A 34 -15.48 47.60 -18.67
C LYS A 34 -14.08 47.41 -18.11
N LEU A 35 -13.51 48.46 -17.49
CA LEU A 35 -12.18 48.41 -16.89
C LEU A 35 -12.08 47.37 -15.77
N MET A 36 -13.09 47.30 -14.88
CA MET A 36 -13.10 46.34 -13.77
C MET A 36 -13.22 44.91 -14.27
N LEU A 37 -14.08 44.68 -15.26
CA LEU A 37 -14.25 43.38 -15.88
C LEU A 37 -12.97 42.94 -16.61
N ALA A 38 -12.36 43.83 -17.40
CA ALA A 38 -11.12 43.55 -18.12
C ALA A 38 -9.92 43.34 -17.20
N ALA A 39 -9.87 44.01 -16.06
CA ALA A 39 -8.82 43.81 -15.06
C ALA A 39 -8.93 42.44 -14.37
N ALA A 40 -10.16 41.99 -14.10
CA ALA A 40 -10.40 40.74 -13.36
C ALA A 40 -10.50 39.48 -14.23
N SER A 41 -10.70 39.63 -15.55
CA SER A 41 -10.95 38.52 -16.47
C SER A 41 -10.27 38.75 -17.82
N PRO A 42 -9.38 37.83 -18.25
CA PRO A 42 -8.79 37.87 -19.58
C PRO A 42 -9.83 37.73 -20.70
N TYR A 43 -10.94 37.03 -20.45
CA TYR A 43 -12.07 36.93 -21.39
C TYR A 43 -12.67 38.32 -21.67
N PHE A 44 -13.01 39.08 -20.63
CA PHE A 44 -13.52 40.44 -20.80
C PHE A 44 -12.47 41.40 -21.35
N LYS A 45 -11.20 41.23 -20.97
CA LYS A 45 -10.10 42.01 -21.55
C LYS A 45 -10.03 41.83 -23.07
N ALA A 46 -10.00 40.58 -23.53
CA ALA A 46 -9.98 40.27 -24.96
C ALA A 46 -11.24 40.79 -25.68
N MET A 47 -12.41 40.66 -25.06
CA MET A 47 -13.67 41.17 -25.61
C MET A 47 -13.65 42.69 -25.81
N PHE A 48 -13.15 43.45 -24.83
CA PHE A 48 -13.18 44.91 -24.87
C PHE A 48 -11.98 45.55 -25.58
N THR A 49 -10.82 44.90 -25.63
CA THR A 49 -9.61 45.45 -26.27
C THR A 49 -9.24 44.81 -27.60
N GLY A 50 -9.91 43.72 -28.01
CA GLY A 50 -9.57 42.93 -29.20
C GLY A 50 -10.12 43.43 -30.54
N GLY A 51 -10.74 44.61 -30.60
CA GLY A 51 -11.30 45.16 -31.85
C GLY A 51 -12.56 44.45 -32.38
N LEU A 52 -13.19 43.61 -31.54
CA LEU A 52 -14.46 42.92 -31.85
C LEU A 52 -15.65 43.91 -31.82
N LYS A 53 -16.80 43.56 -32.40
CA LYS A 53 -18.01 44.42 -32.44
C LYS A 53 -18.44 44.86 -31.03
N GLU A 54 -18.27 43.98 -30.07
CA GLU A 54 -18.60 44.14 -28.66
C GLU A 54 -17.75 45.23 -27.98
N SER A 55 -16.59 45.60 -28.53
CA SER A 55 -15.78 46.70 -28.02
C SER A 55 -16.53 48.05 -28.07
N GLN A 56 -17.39 48.22 -29.08
CA GLN A 56 -18.22 49.42 -29.28
C GLN A 56 -19.66 49.27 -28.75
N CYS A 57 -20.06 48.07 -28.33
CA CYS A 57 -21.38 47.84 -27.76
C CYS A 57 -21.46 48.30 -26.30
N SER A 58 -22.59 48.90 -25.94
CA SER A 58 -22.97 49.23 -24.56
C SER A 58 -23.67 48.08 -23.84
N GLU A 59 -24.09 47.05 -24.59
CA GLU A 59 -24.82 45.88 -24.07
C GLU A 59 -24.16 44.59 -24.59
N VAL A 60 -23.91 43.65 -23.67
CA VAL A 60 -23.28 42.35 -23.97
C VAL A 60 -24.14 41.24 -23.39
N THR A 61 -24.59 40.32 -24.26
CA THR A 61 -25.40 39.18 -23.84
C THR A 61 -24.49 37.98 -23.53
N LEU A 62 -24.58 37.44 -22.32
CA LEU A 62 -23.88 36.23 -21.90
C LEU A 62 -24.86 35.06 -21.85
N HIS A 63 -24.53 33.98 -22.56
CA HIS A 63 -25.30 32.75 -22.57
C HIS A 63 -24.65 31.69 -21.69
N GLY A 64 -25.46 30.79 -21.11
CA GLY A 64 -24.97 29.63 -20.35
C GLY A 64 -24.60 29.90 -18.89
N ILE A 65 -24.90 31.09 -18.35
CA ILE A 65 -24.66 31.43 -16.94
C ILE A 65 -26.00 31.74 -16.26
N CYS A 66 -26.19 31.25 -15.03
CA CYS A 66 -27.34 31.59 -14.22
C CYS A 66 -27.22 33.03 -13.68
N PRO A 67 -28.27 33.88 -13.73
CA PRO A 67 -28.20 35.26 -13.27
C PRO A 67 -27.69 35.43 -11.83
N SER A 68 -28.13 34.55 -10.91
CA SER A 68 -27.68 34.57 -9.51
C SER A 68 -26.17 34.31 -9.36
N ILE A 69 -25.61 33.44 -10.19
CA ILE A 69 -24.18 33.14 -10.24
C ILE A 69 -23.40 34.30 -10.84
N MET A 70 -23.92 34.91 -11.92
CA MET A 70 -23.30 36.10 -12.50
C MET A 70 -23.25 37.25 -11.48
N GLY A 71 -24.34 37.45 -10.71
CA GLY A 71 -24.36 38.42 -9.62
C GLY A 71 -23.28 38.17 -8.57
N ARG A 72 -23.03 36.90 -8.19
CA ARG A 72 -21.94 36.53 -7.27
C ARG A 72 -20.56 36.78 -7.86
N LEU A 73 -20.33 36.41 -9.12
CA LEU A 73 -19.06 36.65 -9.81
C LEU A 73 -18.78 38.15 -9.95
N LEU A 74 -19.81 38.93 -10.28
CA LEU A 74 -19.69 40.38 -10.35
C LEU A 74 -19.42 40.97 -8.97
N SER A 75 -20.11 40.52 -7.92
CA SER A 75 -19.81 40.92 -6.54
C SER A 75 -18.35 40.64 -6.20
N PHE A 76 -17.81 39.48 -6.58
CA PHE A 76 -16.41 39.15 -6.37
C PHE A 76 -15.46 40.11 -7.09
N ILE A 77 -15.72 40.47 -8.35
CA ILE A 77 -14.89 41.41 -9.12
C ILE A 77 -14.74 42.77 -8.41
N TYR A 78 -15.80 43.21 -7.71
CA TYR A 78 -15.78 44.51 -7.01
C TYR A 78 -15.37 44.43 -5.54
N THR A 79 -15.49 43.28 -4.88
CA THR A 79 -15.27 43.14 -3.43
C THR A 79 -14.07 42.26 -3.07
N GLY A 80 -13.59 41.44 -4.00
CA GLY A 80 -12.60 40.39 -3.76
C GLY A 80 -13.11 39.22 -2.90
N GLN A 81 -14.42 39.17 -2.59
CA GLN A 81 -15.01 38.17 -1.71
C GLN A 81 -16.09 37.38 -2.46
N ILE A 82 -16.06 36.05 -2.31
CA ILE A 82 -17.08 35.15 -2.88
C ILE A 82 -17.48 34.10 -1.85
N GLN A 83 -18.79 33.86 -1.75
CA GLN A 83 -19.33 32.80 -0.92
C GLN A 83 -19.61 31.57 -1.78
N ILE A 84 -18.86 30.51 -1.52
CA ILE A 84 -18.98 29.21 -2.21
C ILE A 84 -19.76 28.27 -1.28
N THR A 85 -20.78 27.63 -1.83
CA THR A 85 -21.63 26.65 -1.14
C THR A 85 -21.71 25.38 -1.97
N GLU A 86 -21.98 24.22 -1.37
CA GLU A 86 -22.06 22.92 -2.07
C GLU A 86 -23.05 22.95 -3.25
N LEU A 87 -24.22 23.57 -3.06
CA LEU A 87 -25.24 23.69 -4.10
C LEU A 87 -24.83 24.62 -5.26
N ALA A 88 -23.88 25.54 -5.02
CA ALA A 88 -23.52 26.57 -5.99
C ALA A 88 -22.18 26.29 -6.69
N VAL A 89 -21.26 25.52 -6.08
CA VAL A 89 -19.91 25.32 -6.62
C VAL A 89 -19.93 24.71 -8.03
N CYS A 90 -20.86 23.77 -8.28
CA CYS A 90 -21.04 23.14 -9.59
C CYS A 90 -21.52 24.13 -10.69
N GLN A 91 -22.07 25.28 -10.30
CA GLN A 91 -22.48 26.34 -11.23
C GLN A 91 -21.46 27.49 -11.28
N ILE A 92 -20.78 27.78 -10.16
CA ILE A 92 -19.76 28.82 -10.07
C ILE A 92 -18.51 28.42 -10.87
N LEU A 93 -18.00 27.20 -10.70
CA LEU A 93 -16.74 26.78 -11.35
C LEU A 93 -16.83 26.82 -12.88
N PRO A 94 -17.88 26.31 -13.55
CA PRO A 94 -17.99 26.40 -15.01
C PRO A 94 -18.12 27.84 -15.50
N ALA A 95 -18.90 28.67 -14.79
CA ALA A 95 -19.05 30.09 -15.13
C ALA A 95 -17.74 30.87 -14.96
N ALA A 96 -17.01 30.64 -13.87
CA ALA A 96 -15.70 31.24 -13.63
C ALA A 96 -14.66 30.76 -14.65
N SER A 97 -14.72 29.50 -15.06
CA SER A 97 -13.85 28.94 -16.10
C SER A 97 -14.13 29.54 -17.47
N MET A 98 -15.41 29.66 -17.84
CA MET A 98 -15.86 30.32 -19.06
C MET A 98 -15.40 31.79 -19.11
N LEU A 99 -15.57 32.52 -18.01
CA LEU A 99 -15.15 33.91 -17.88
C LEU A 99 -13.66 34.07 -17.51
N GLN A 100 -12.90 32.98 -17.40
CA GLN A 100 -11.47 32.97 -17.06
C GLN A 100 -11.11 33.75 -15.77
N ILE A 101 -11.96 33.69 -14.74
CA ILE A 101 -11.72 34.33 -13.43
C ILE A 101 -10.88 33.38 -12.55
N THR A 102 -9.56 33.42 -12.71
CA THR A 102 -8.63 32.43 -12.13
C THR A 102 -8.71 32.31 -10.61
N ASP A 103 -8.90 33.41 -9.88
CA ASP A 103 -8.95 33.37 -8.41
C ASP A 103 -10.22 32.67 -7.90
N VAL A 104 -11.34 32.82 -8.60
CA VAL A 104 -12.57 32.08 -8.27
C VAL A 104 -12.42 30.60 -8.61
N ILE A 105 -11.79 30.26 -9.74
CA ILE A 105 -11.48 28.87 -10.10
C ILE A 105 -10.65 28.21 -8.99
N LYS A 106 -9.58 28.88 -8.55
CA LYS A 106 -8.72 28.41 -7.44
C LYS A 106 -9.52 28.22 -6.15
N ALA A 107 -10.36 29.19 -5.78
CA ALA A 107 -11.18 29.11 -4.58
C ALA A 107 -12.18 27.93 -4.63
N CYS A 108 -12.82 27.71 -5.79
CA CYS A 108 -13.69 26.55 -6.02
C CYS A 108 -12.93 25.23 -5.96
N CYS A 109 -11.73 25.14 -6.53
CA CYS A 109 -10.90 23.94 -6.45
C CYS A 109 -10.49 23.63 -5.01
N ILE A 110 -10.08 24.63 -4.22
CA ILE A 110 -9.74 24.45 -2.80
C ILE A 110 -10.96 24.01 -2.00
N PHE A 111 -12.14 24.56 -2.29
CA PHE A 111 -13.39 24.15 -1.64
C PHE A 111 -13.72 22.68 -1.94
N LEU A 112 -13.66 22.26 -3.21
CA LEU A 112 -13.94 20.88 -3.62
C LEU A 112 -12.91 19.89 -3.05
N GLU A 113 -11.64 20.27 -3.00
CA GLU A 113 -10.58 19.46 -2.42
C GLU A 113 -10.85 19.14 -0.94
N ARG A 114 -11.33 20.12 -0.16
CA ARG A 114 -11.67 19.94 1.26
C ARG A 114 -12.92 19.07 1.48
N GLN A 115 -13.72 18.87 0.44
CA GLN A 115 -14.95 18.08 0.48
C GLN A 115 -14.76 16.68 -0.14
N LEU A 116 -13.53 16.30 -0.53
CA LEU A 116 -13.24 14.97 -1.04
C LEU A 116 -13.60 13.91 0.02
N SER A 117 -14.45 12.99 -0.39
CA SER A 117 -14.90 11.85 0.40
C SER A 117 -15.09 10.64 -0.52
N PRO A 118 -15.15 9.41 0.02
CA PRO A 118 -15.38 8.22 -0.79
C PRO A 118 -16.63 8.30 -1.69
N ILE A 119 -17.66 9.03 -1.23
CA ILE A 119 -18.98 9.14 -1.87
C ILE A 119 -18.92 10.01 -3.14
N ASN A 120 -18.10 11.06 -3.16
CA ASN A 120 -18.12 12.10 -4.21
C ASN A 120 -16.81 12.22 -5.00
N ALA A 121 -15.78 11.42 -4.68
CA ALA A 121 -14.46 11.57 -5.26
C ALA A 121 -14.43 11.30 -6.78
N LEU A 122 -15.22 10.33 -7.26
CA LEU A 122 -15.31 10.02 -8.70
C LEU A 122 -16.01 11.16 -9.47
N GLY A 123 -17.09 11.70 -8.90
CA GLY A 123 -17.81 12.86 -9.42
C GLY A 123 -16.93 14.10 -9.48
N ILE A 124 -16.21 14.41 -8.40
CA ILE A 124 -15.25 15.54 -8.35
C ILE A 124 -14.12 15.35 -9.36
N ALA A 125 -13.57 14.14 -9.51
CA ALA A 125 -12.52 13.86 -10.49
C ALA A 125 -13.01 14.09 -11.93
N GLY A 126 -14.18 13.56 -12.29
CA GLY A 126 -14.78 13.75 -13.61
C GLY A 126 -15.16 15.22 -13.88
N PHE A 127 -15.71 15.90 -12.88
CA PHE A 127 -16.03 17.33 -12.96
C PHE A 127 -14.78 18.19 -13.16
N ALA A 128 -13.69 17.89 -12.45
CA ALA A 128 -12.42 18.58 -12.60
C ALA A 128 -11.80 18.35 -13.98
N GLU A 129 -11.88 17.13 -14.53
CA GLU A 129 -11.42 16.83 -15.89
C GLU A 129 -12.20 17.62 -16.94
N GLN A 130 -13.54 17.61 -16.85
CA GLN A 130 -14.43 18.29 -17.78
C GLN A 130 -14.18 19.81 -17.84
N HIS A 131 -13.78 20.42 -16.72
CA HIS A 131 -13.50 21.85 -16.63
C HIS A 131 -12.01 22.21 -16.68
N GLY A 132 -11.13 21.26 -17.03
CA GLY A 132 -9.69 21.51 -17.20
C GLY A 132 -8.95 21.85 -15.90
N CYS A 133 -9.51 21.50 -14.74
CA CYS A 133 -8.91 21.73 -13.42
C CYS A 133 -7.92 20.61 -13.08
N LEU A 134 -6.74 20.63 -13.71
CA LEU A 134 -5.74 19.56 -13.64
C LEU A 134 -5.29 19.21 -12.21
N GLU A 135 -5.03 20.22 -11.37
CA GLU A 135 -4.58 20.00 -9.98
C GLU A 135 -5.66 19.34 -9.12
N LEU A 136 -6.92 19.78 -9.24
CA LEU A 136 -8.03 19.16 -8.52
C LEU A 136 -8.26 17.73 -9.02
N HIS A 137 -8.22 17.51 -10.34
CA HIS A 137 -8.35 16.18 -10.93
C HIS A 137 -7.25 15.24 -10.43
N LYS A 138 -6.00 15.71 -10.36
CA LYS A 138 -4.88 14.93 -9.82
C LYS A 138 -5.10 14.57 -8.35
N LYS A 139 -5.47 15.52 -7.50
CA LYS A 139 -5.73 15.28 -6.07
C LYS A 139 -6.92 14.33 -5.84
N ALA A 140 -8.00 14.52 -6.60
CA ALA A 140 -9.15 13.62 -6.55
C ALA A 140 -8.78 12.19 -6.95
N ASN A 141 -7.99 12.03 -8.02
CA ASN A 141 -7.47 10.71 -8.40
C ASN A 141 -6.56 10.09 -7.33
N GLU A 142 -5.65 10.87 -6.73
CA GLU A 142 -4.80 10.39 -5.64
C GLU A 142 -5.64 9.91 -4.45
N PHE A 143 -6.69 10.65 -4.09
CA PHE A 143 -7.66 10.24 -3.07
C PHE A 143 -8.38 8.93 -3.45
N ILE A 144 -8.87 8.81 -4.68
CA ILE A 144 -9.52 7.58 -5.17
C ILE A 144 -8.57 6.39 -5.10
N MET A 145 -7.29 6.56 -5.47
CA MET A 145 -6.30 5.49 -5.40
C MET A 145 -6.05 5.06 -3.94
N GLN A 146 -5.99 6.01 -3.01
CA GLN A 146 -5.74 5.75 -1.58
C GLN A 146 -6.93 5.07 -0.89
N HIS A 147 -8.16 5.47 -1.23
CA HIS A 147 -9.40 5.03 -0.59
C HIS A 147 -10.25 4.09 -1.47
N PHE A 148 -9.63 3.36 -2.39
CA PHE A 148 -10.36 2.54 -3.37
C PHE A 148 -11.32 1.53 -2.72
N ALA A 149 -10.94 0.93 -1.58
CA ALA A 149 -11.76 -0.03 -0.87
C ALA A 149 -13.10 0.55 -0.38
N GLU A 150 -13.14 1.85 -0.05
CA GLU A 150 -14.34 2.59 0.34
C GLU A 150 -15.09 3.08 -0.90
N VAL A 151 -14.38 3.74 -1.83
CA VAL A 151 -14.95 4.29 -3.06
C VAL A 151 -15.69 3.24 -3.89
N CYS A 152 -15.16 2.01 -3.97
CA CYS A 152 -15.79 0.94 -4.75
C CYS A 152 -17.13 0.44 -4.15
N GLN A 153 -17.44 0.85 -2.91
CA GLN A 153 -18.72 0.54 -2.26
C GLN A 153 -19.81 1.58 -2.53
N GLU A 154 -19.47 2.70 -3.16
CA GLU A 154 -20.38 3.83 -3.35
C GLU A 154 -21.15 3.77 -4.68
N GLU A 155 -22.24 4.52 -4.78
CA GLU A 155 -23.11 4.52 -5.97
C GLU A 155 -22.41 5.08 -7.22
N GLU A 156 -21.56 6.10 -7.07
CA GLU A 156 -20.81 6.70 -8.19
C GLU A 156 -19.94 5.66 -8.91
N PHE A 157 -19.39 4.69 -8.17
CA PHE A 157 -18.59 3.61 -8.76
C PHE A 157 -19.43 2.71 -9.68
N ILE A 158 -20.68 2.43 -9.29
CA ILE A 158 -21.59 1.60 -10.08
C ILE A 158 -21.98 2.31 -11.39
N GLN A 159 -22.00 3.63 -11.40
CA GLN A 159 -22.36 4.45 -12.57
C GLN A 159 -21.22 4.57 -13.60
N LEU A 160 -20.00 4.15 -13.26
CA LEU A 160 -18.85 4.22 -14.18
C LEU A 160 -19.11 3.49 -15.50
N SER A 161 -18.67 4.11 -16.58
CA SER A 161 -18.62 3.44 -17.89
C SER A 161 -17.58 2.32 -17.89
N PRO A 162 -17.69 1.32 -18.78
CA PRO A 162 -16.72 0.24 -18.91
C PRO A 162 -15.28 0.74 -19.13
N LYS A 163 -15.11 1.85 -19.87
CA LYS A 163 -13.79 2.43 -20.15
C LYS A 163 -13.19 3.04 -18.88
N GLN A 164 -13.97 3.85 -18.16
CA GLN A 164 -13.53 4.46 -16.89
C GLN A 164 -13.20 3.41 -15.85
N LEU A 165 -14.00 2.35 -15.74
CA LEU A 165 -13.75 1.24 -14.82
C LEU A 165 -12.43 0.52 -15.15
N ILE A 166 -12.19 0.19 -16.42
CA ILE A 166 -10.95 -0.45 -16.87
C ILE A 166 -9.74 0.45 -16.58
N GLU A 167 -9.85 1.75 -16.86
CA GLU A 167 -8.77 2.69 -16.58
C GLU A 167 -8.45 2.75 -15.09
N LEU A 168 -9.48 2.78 -14.24
CA LEU A 168 -9.34 2.82 -12.79
C LEU A 168 -8.67 1.54 -12.24
N ILE A 169 -9.17 0.36 -12.57
CA ILE A 169 -8.68 -0.91 -11.97
C ILE A 169 -7.29 -1.33 -12.46
N ARG A 170 -6.86 -0.85 -13.63
CA ARG A 170 -5.52 -1.14 -14.18
C ARG A 170 -4.41 -0.40 -13.47
N ARG A 171 -4.70 0.74 -12.84
CA ARG A 171 -3.70 1.61 -12.20
C ARG A 171 -2.83 0.85 -11.19
N ASP A 172 -1.53 1.05 -11.28
CA ASP A 172 -0.56 0.44 -10.36
C ASP A 172 -0.72 0.98 -8.94
N GLU A 173 -1.21 2.21 -8.82
CA GLU A 173 -1.26 2.99 -7.58
C GLU A 173 -2.44 2.65 -6.66
N LEU A 174 -3.34 1.74 -7.07
CA LEU A 174 -4.49 1.35 -6.25
C LEU A 174 -4.05 0.75 -4.91
N ASN A 175 -4.48 1.39 -3.82
CA ASN A 175 -4.27 0.92 -2.46
C ASN A 175 -5.38 -0.04 -2.04
N VAL A 176 -5.14 -1.33 -2.27
CA VAL A 176 -6.03 -2.43 -1.88
C VAL A 176 -5.29 -3.41 -0.98
N ARG A 177 -6.00 -4.03 -0.04
CA ARG A 177 -5.36 -5.04 0.84
C ARG A 177 -5.02 -6.29 0.05
N GLU A 178 -5.93 -6.69 -0.83
CA GLU A 178 -5.82 -7.88 -1.68
C GLU A 178 -6.48 -7.63 -3.04
N GLU A 179 -6.03 -8.33 -4.08
CA GLU A 179 -6.64 -8.20 -5.41
C GLU A 179 -8.11 -8.68 -5.44
N THR A 180 -8.50 -9.50 -4.47
CA THR A 180 -9.88 -9.91 -4.22
C THR A 180 -10.82 -8.71 -4.06
N GLU A 181 -10.37 -7.60 -3.49
CA GLU A 181 -11.18 -6.38 -3.35
C GLU A 181 -11.53 -5.78 -4.73
N VAL A 182 -10.55 -5.70 -5.63
CA VAL A 182 -10.73 -5.20 -7.00
C VAL A 182 -11.64 -6.14 -7.79
N TYR A 183 -11.43 -7.45 -7.67
CA TYR A 183 -12.27 -8.45 -8.33
C TYR A 183 -13.73 -8.36 -7.85
N ASN A 184 -13.96 -8.24 -6.55
CA ASN A 184 -15.30 -8.10 -5.98
C ASN A 184 -15.99 -6.80 -6.40
N ALA A 185 -15.23 -5.70 -6.50
CA ALA A 185 -15.74 -4.43 -7.02
C ALA A 185 -16.24 -4.57 -8.47
N VAL A 186 -15.46 -5.24 -9.33
CA VAL A 186 -15.86 -5.54 -10.72
C VAL A 186 -17.12 -6.42 -10.75
N LEU A 187 -17.20 -7.45 -9.92
CA LEU A 187 -18.40 -8.29 -9.84
C LEU A 187 -19.63 -7.49 -9.39
N ARG A 188 -19.49 -6.61 -8.40
CA ARG A 188 -20.57 -5.72 -7.95
C ARG A 188 -21.05 -4.82 -9.09
N TRP A 189 -20.14 -4.23 -9.85
CA TRP A 189 -20.47 -3.40 -11.01
C TRP A 189 -21.23 -4.20 -12.08
N VAL A 190 -20.82 -5.43 -12.39
CA VAL A 190 -21.55 -6.26 -13.37
C VAL A 190 -22.93 -6.68 -12.86
N LYS A 191 -23.04 -7.11 -11.59
CA LYS A 191 -24.30 -7.56 -10.98
C LYS A 191 -25.41 -6.50 -10.98
N HIS A 192 -25.05 -5.21 -10.95
CA HIS A 192 -26.03 -4.13 -10.94
C HIS A 192 -26.83 -4.02 -12.26
N ASN A 193 -26.21 -4.32 -13.41
CA ASN A 193 -26.88 -4.33 -14.71
C ASN A 193 -26.31 -5.48 -15.53
N GLU A 194 -26.70 -6.70 -15.16
CA GLU A 194 -26.12 -7.92 -15.73
C GLU A 194 -26.35 -7.99 -17.25
N GLU A 195 -27.54 -7.62 -17.74
CA GLU A 195 -27.89 -7.75 -19.15
C GLU A 195 -26.98 -6.93 -20.08
N GLU A 196 -26.72 -5.67 -19.75
CA GLU A 196 -25.87 -4.81 -20.60
C GLU A 196 -24.37 -4.96 -20.32
N ARG A 197 -23.99 -5.38 -19.11
CA ARG A 197 -22.59 -5.43 -18.66
C ARG A 197 -21.95 -6.80 -18.85
N ARG A 198 -22.73 -7.90 -18.87
CA ARG A 198 -22.24 -9.27 -19.16
C ARG A 198 -21.32 -9.35 -20.39
N PRO A 199 -21.65 -8.77 -21.56
CA PRO A 199 -20.78 -8.87 -22.75
C PRO A 199 -19.42 -8.18 -22.57
N LYS A 200 -19.35 -7.19 -21.67
CA LYS A 200 -18.16 -6.38 -21.41
C LYS A 200 -17.30 -6.94 -20.28
N MET A 201 -17.84 -7.87 -19.47
CA MET A 201 -17.18 -8.50 -18.33
C MET A 201 -15.81 -9.07 -18.69
N HIS A 202 -15.67 -9.70 -19.86
CA HIS A 202 -14.40 -10.28 -20.28
C HIS A 202 -13.27 -9.24 -20.35
N ALA A 203 -13.52 -8.08 -20.95
CA ALA A 203 -12.53 -7.01 -21.06
C ALA A 203 -12.21 -6.39 -19.68
N VAL A 204 -13.21 -6.25 -18.82
CA VAL A 204 -13.03 -5.71 -17.46
C VAL A 204 -12.25 -6.69 -16.57
N LEU A 205 -12.53 -7.99 -16.67
CA LEU A 205 -11.86 -9.02 -15.88
C LEU A 205 -10.37 -9.15 -16.26
N TYR A 206 -10.02 -8.97 -17.54
CA TYR A 206 -8.63 -8.95 -17.99
C TYR A 206 -7.82 -7.76 -17.45
N ALA A 207 -8.50 -6.71 -17.01
CA ALA A 207 -7.88 -5.56 -16.38
C ALA A 207 -7.63 -5.78 -14.87
N VAL A 208 -8.25 -6.79 -14.25
CA VAL A 208 -7.95 -7.25 -12.89
C VAL A 208 -6.71 -8.14 -12.91
N ARG A 209 -5.82 -8.00 -11.93
CA ARG A 209 -4.56 -8.78 -11.85
C ARG A 209 -4.82 -10.14 -11.23
N CYS A 210 -5.69 -10.94 -11.85
CA CYS A 210 -6.17 -12.22 -11.33
C CYS A 210 -5.06 -13.20 -10.94
N GLN A 211 -3.82 -13.02 -11.41
CA GLN A 211 -2.63 -13.77 -11.02
C GLN A 211 -2.21 -13.54 -9.56
N PHE A 212 -2.69 -12.48 -8.90
CA PHE A 212 -2.51 -12.24 -7.46
C PHE A 212 -3.71 -12.71 -6.62
N LEU A 213 -4.69 -13.39 -7.23
CA LEU A 213 -5.75 -14.09 -6.49
C LEU A 213 -5.26 -15.46 -6.03
N THR A 214 -5.83 -15.96 -4.94
CA THR A 214 -5.48 -17.30 -4.43
C THR A 214 -6.19 -18.40 -5.25
N PRO A 215 -5.60 -19.60 -5.39
CA PRO A 215 -6.27 -20.72 -6.04
C PRO A 215 -7.56 -21.14 -5.34
N SER A 216 -7.62 -21.05 -4.01
CA SER A 216 -8.84 -21.31 -3.26
C SER A 216 -9.97 -20.37 -3.67
N PHE A 217 -9.68 -19.07 -3.77
CA PHE A 217 -10.64 -18.06 -4.23
C PHE A 217 -11.07 -18.30 -5.69
N LEU A 218 -10.12 -18.51 -6.60
CA LEU A 218 -10.43 -18.78 -8.01
C LEU A 218 -11.33 -20.01 -8.18
N ASN A 219 -11.03 -21.09 -7.46
CA ASN A 219 -11.81 -22.32 -7.49
C ASN A 219 -13.23 -22.11 -6.96
N ASP A 220 -13.38 -21.36 -5.86
CA ASP A 220 -14.69 -20.96 -5.33
C ASP A 220 -15.48 -20.16 -6.35
N GLN A 221 -14.88 -19.13 -6.95
CA GLN A 221 -15.55 -18.29 -7.94
C GLN A 221 -15.99 -19.07 -9.19
N MET A 222 -15.16 -20.00 -9.68
CA MET A 222 -15.54 -20.85 -10.82
C MET A 222 -16.67 -21.83 -10.50
N LYS A 223 -16.83 -22.24 -9.24
CA LYS A 223 -17.85 -23.20 -8.78
C LYS A 223 -19.15 -22.53 -8.35
N ASN A 224 -19.08 -21.37 -7.70
CA ASN A 224 -20.18 -20.78 -6.96
C ASN A 224 -20.69 -19.46 -7.55
N CYS A 225 -19.92 -18.77 -8.41
CA CYS A 225 -20.36 -17.48 -8.98
C CYS A 225 -21.23 -17.65 -10.24
N GLU A 226 -22.52 -17.33 -10.12
CA GLU A 226 -23.49 -17.42 -11.23
C GLU A 226 -23.15 -16.57 -12.46
N VAL A 227 -22.58 -15.37 -12.25
CA VAL A 227 -22.15 -14.49 -13.35
C VAL A 227 -21.06 -15.15 -14.19
N ILE A 228 -20.08 -15.78 -13.53
CA ILE A 228 -18.95 -16.44 -14.19
C ILE A 228 -19.40 -17.74 -14.88
N LYS A 229 -20.32 -18.50 -14.28
CA LYS A 229 -20.89 -19.72 -14.90
C LYS A 229 -21.53 -19.45 -16.26
N LYS A 230 -22.19 -18.29 -16.41
CA LYS A 230 -22.84 -17.86 -17.66
C LYS A 230 -21.84 -17.36 -18.73
N LEU A 231 -20.55 -17.21 -18.41
CA LEU A 231 -19.53 -16.62 -19.28
C LEU A 231 -18.34 -17.58 -19.50
N PRO A 232 -18.42 -18.50 -20.48
CA PRO A 232 -17.39 -19.51 -20.73
C PRO A 232 -15.98 -18.94 -20.89
N LYS A 233 -15.83 -17.85 -21.66
CA LYS A 233 -14.53 -17.19 -21.89
C LYS A 233 -13.87 -16.66 -20.61
N CYS A 234 -14.68 -16.17 -19.65
CA CYS A 234 -14.15 -15.69 -18.37
C CYS A 234 -13.72 -16.86 -17.50
N ARG A 235 -14.52 -17.94 -17.49
CA ARG A 235 -14.20 -19.17 -16.77
C ARG A 235 -12.92 -19.83 -17.30
N GLU A 236 -12.74 -19.91 -18.61
CA GLU A 236 -11.52 -20.44 -19.24
C GLU A 236 -10.28 -19.62 -18.85
N TYR A 237 -10.39 -18.29 -18.85
CA TYR A 237 -9.32 -17.39 -18.41
C TYR A 237 -8.94 -17.64 -16.94
N LEU A 238 -9.92 -17.69 -16.03
CA LEU A 238 -9.67 -17.96 -14.61
C LEU A 238 -9.11 -19.38 -14.39
N ALA A 239 -9.59 -20.37 -15.16
CA ALA A 239 -9.09 -21.75 -15.09
C ALA A 239 -7.63 -21.86 -15.54
N GLN A 240 -7.24 -21.11 -16.57
CA GLN A 240 -5.85 -21.04 -17.01
C GLN A 240 -4.95 -20.47 -15.91
N ILE A 241 -5.35 -19.35 -15.30
CA ILE A 241 -4.60 -18.75 -14.18
C ILE A 241 -4.53 -19.71 -12.99
N PHE A 242 -5.64 -20.32 -12.60
CA PHE A 242 -5.68 -21.32 -11.53
C PHE A 242 -4.67 -22.46 -11.79
N LYS A 243 -4.61 -22.97 -13.02
CA LYS A 243 -3.65 -23.99 -13.42
C LYS A 243 -2.20 -23.50 -13.34
N GLU A 244 -1.92 -22.27 -13.76
CA GLU A 244 -0.57 -21.70 -13.69
C GLU A 244 -0.10 -21.50 -12.25
N LEU A 245 -0.98 -21.01 -11.37
CA LEU A 245 -0.68 -20.80 -9.95
C LEU A 245 -0.48 -22.12 -9.19
N THR A 246 -1.30 -23.14 -9.45
CA THR A 246 -1.15 -24.47 -8.82
C THR A 246 0.09 -25.23 -9.32
N LEU A 247 0.58 -24.88 -10.50
CA LEU A 247 1.87 -25.35 -11.03
C LEU A 247 3.05 -24.48 -10.58
N HIS A 248 2.83 -23.49 -9.71
CA HIS A 248 3.86 -22.59 -9.18
C HIS A 248 4.67 -21.91 -10.28
N LYS A 249 3.99 -21.54 -11.38
CA LYS A 249 4.61 -20.77 -12.46
C LYS A 249 4.77 -19.32 -12.04
N ARG A 250 5.91 -18.74 -12.41
CA ARG A 250 6.20 -17.32 -12.18
C ARG A 250 5.15 -16.43 -12.83
N VAL A 251 4.66 -15.47 -12.05
CA VAL A 251 3.71 -14.46 -12.50
C VAL A 251 4.44 -13.36 -13.26
N ASN A 252 4.03 -13.12 -14.52
CA ASN A 252 4.57 -12.05 -15.38
C ASN A 252 3.71 -10.78 -15.35
N VAL A 253 3.10 -10.50 -14.20
CA VAL A 253 2.26 -9.31 -13.98
C VAL A 253 2.91 -8.49 -12.87
N ARG A 254 3.01 -7.18 -13.06
CA ARG A 254 3.59 -6.29 -12.05
C ARG A 254 2.69 -6.22 -10.83
N GLU A 255 3.29 -6.26 -9.65
CA GLU A 255 2.61 -5.96 -8.40
C GLU A 255 2.11 -4.52 -8.39
N ARG A 256 1.06 -4.25 -7.60
CA ARG A 256 0.58 -2.89 -7.36
C ARG A 256 1.62 -2.12 -6.54
N ILE A 257 1.79 -0.84 -6.85
CA ILE A 257 2.74 0.08 -6.24
C ILE A 257 1.95 1.27 -5.69
N PRO A 258 1.16 1.08 -4.61
CA PRO A 258 0.37 2.17 -4.06
C PRO A 258 1.29 3.24 -3.46
N LYS A 259 0.87 4.50 -3.57
CA LYS A 259 1.59 5.66 -3.00
C LYS A 259 1.35 5.77 -1.49
N THR A 260 1.82 4.78 -0.74
CA THR A 260 1.75 4.76 0.73
C THR A 260 3.16 4.69 1.32
N PRO A 261 3.35 5.17 2.56
CA PRO A 261 4.65 5.09 3.22
C PRO A 261 5.22 3.67 3.21
N ARG A 262 6.47 3.55 2.81
CA ARG A 262 7.21 2.29 2.74
C ARG A 262 7.87 2.05 4.08
N VAL A 263 7.43 1.01 4.80
CA VAL A 263 7.83 0.82 6.20
C VAL A 263 8.42 -0.56 6.44
N ILE A 264 9.56 -0.61 7.12
CA ILE A 264 10.10 -1.83 7.73
C ILE A 264 9.75 -1.80 9.21
N TYR A 265 8.97 -2.76 9.67
CA TYR A 265 8.70 -2.98 11.09
C TYR A 265 9.76 -3.90 11.68
N VAL A 266 10.23 -3.57 12.88
CA VAL A 266 11.14 -4.40 13.68
C VAL A 266 10.54 -4.58 15.07
N ALA A 267 10.21 -5.82 15.42
CA ALA A 267 9.52 -6.15 16.66
C ALA A 267 10.40 -7.00 17.59
N GLY A 268 10.43 -6.59 18.86
CA GLY A 268 11.09 -7.29 19.95
C GLY A 268 12.62 -7.36 19.80
N GLY A 269 13.17 -8.53 20.13
CA GLY A 269 14.60 -8.80 20.10
C GLY A 269 15.20 -8.97 21.49
N TYR A 270 16.53 -9.02 21.55
CA TYR A 270 17.29 -9.26 22.76
C TYR A 270 18.44 -8.27 22.88
N LEU A 271 18.49 -7.60 24.02
CA LEU A 271 19.62 -6.79 24.50
C LEU A 271 19.68 -6.94 26.02
N ARG A 272 20.50 -7.88 26.51
CA ARG A 272 20.59 -8.30 27.93
C ARG A 272 19.33 -9.02 28.45
N ASN A 273 18.15 -8.59 28.07
CA ASN A 273 16.85 -9.24 28.26
C ASN A 273 16.05 -9.21 26.96
N SER A 274 14.96 -9.98 26.89
CA SER A 274 14.01 -9.87 25.77
C SER A 274 13.36 -8.48 25.78
N LEU A 275 13.11 -7.94 24.59
CA LEU A 275 12.57 -6.60 24.34
C LEU A 275 11.12 -6.68 23.88
N ASP A 276 10.32 -5.68 24.21
CA ASP A 276 8.94 -5.49 23.75
C ASP A 276 8.82 -4.41 22.67
N THR A 277 9.91 -3.70 22.37
CA THR A 277 9.87 -2.53 21.50
C THR A 277 9.46 -2.90 20.08
N LEU A 278 8.54 -2.13 19.51
CA LEU A 278 8.24 -2.09 18.08
C LEU A 278 8.80 -0.80 17.50
N GLU A 279 9.63 -0.91 16.46
CA GLU A 279 10.13 0.23 15.69
C GLU A 279 9.67 0.13 14.24
N ALA A 280 9.39 1.27 13.61
CA ALA A 280 9.08 1.38 12.19
C ALA A 280 10.10 2.29 11.51
N PHE A 281 10.81 1.77 10.52
CA PHE A 281 11.66 2.56 9.64
C PHE A 281 10.87 3.00 8.41
N ASN A 282 10.63 4.30 8.30
CA ASN A 282 10.00 4.89 7.13
C ASN A 282 11.09 5.21 6.09
N LEU A 283 11.03 4.54 4.93
CA LEU A 283 12.00 4.71 3.85
C LEU A 283 11.90 6.08 3.16
N ASP A 284 10.71 6.67 3.14
CA ASP A 284 10.48 7.95 2.46
C ASP A 284 11.08 9.11 3.26
N SER A 285 10.97 9.05 4.59
CA SER A 285 11.55 10.06 5.49
C SER A 285 12.93 9.69 6.04
N GLN A 286 13.39 8.45 5.83
CA GLN A 286 14.64 7.89 6.39
C GLN A 286 14.71 7.98 7.92
N LYS A 287 13.58 7.79 8.60
CA LYS A 287 13.48 7.90 10.07
C LYS A 287 12.92 6.64 10.71
N TRP A 288 13.47 6.32 11.89
CA TRP A 288 12.92 5.33 12.80
C TRP A 288 11.93 5.99 13.76
N THR A 289 10.78 5.35 13.94
CA THR A 289 9.75 5.76 14.89
C THR A 289 9.42 4.60 15.81
N THR A 290 9.44 4.84 17.12
CA THR A 290 8.97 3.86 18.11
C THR A 290 7.45 3.88 18.16
N LEU A 291 6.86 2.69 18.10
CA LEU A 291 5.41 2.45 18.10
C LEU A 291 5.00 1.75 19.40
N ALA A 292 3.71 1.44 19.55
CA ALA A 292 3.23 0.73 20.73
C ALA A 292 4.00 -0.58 20.97
N SER A 293 4.49 -0.76 22.19
CA SER A 293 5.22 -1.94 22.61
C SER A 293 4.35 -3.20 22.56
N LEU A 294 4.99 -4.32 22.26
CA LEU A 294 4.43 -5.66 22.47
C LEU A 294 3.93 -5.79 23.91
N THR A 295 2.85 -6.54 24.08
CA THR A 295 2.28 -6.86 25.39
C THR A 295 3.30 -7.53 26.30
N ILE A 296 4.13 -8.42 25.74
CA ILE A 296 5.15 -9.16 26.47
C ILE A 296 6.48 -9.17 25.68
N PRO A 297 7.62 -8.89 26.34
CA PRO A 297 8.93 -8.88 25.71
C PRO A 297 9.34 -10.24 25.16
N ARG A 298 9.76 -10.31 23.89
CA ARG A 298 10.13 -11.57 23.23
C ARG A 298 11.32 -11.41 22.27
N SER A 299 12.17 -12.43 22.24
CA SER A 299 13.24 -12.60 21.26
C SER A 299 13.12 -13.96 20.57
N GLY A 300 13.72 -14.11 19.39
CA GLY A 300 13.58 -15.32 18.57
C GLY A 300 12.17 -15.54 18.03
N LEU A 301 11.35 -14.49 17.98
CA LEU A 301 10.03 -14.49 17.36
C LEU A 301 10.13 -14.42 15.82
N GLY A 302 9.06 -14.79 15.13
CA GLY A 302 8.86 -14.50 13.71
C GLY A 302 7.86 -13.36 13.52
N ALA A 303 7.87 -12.73 12.34
CA ALA A 303 6.89 -11.71 11.98
C ALA A 303 6.38 -11.90 10.55
N ALA A 304 5.15 -11.44 10.32
CA ALA A 304 4.50 -11.41 9.03
C ALA A 304 3.64 -10.16 8.90
N PHE A 305 3.62 -9.53 7.73
CA PHE A 305 2.68 -8.46 7.42
C PHE A 305 1.65 -8.98 6.42
N VAL A 306 0.40 -9.11 6.84
CA VAL A 306 -0.67 -9.74 6.06
C VAL A 306 -1.92 -8.88 6.15
N LYS A 307 -2.51 -8.53 4.99
CA LYS A 307 -3.77 -7.77 4.89
C LYS A 307 -3.80 -6.46 5.69
N GLY A 308 -2.65 -5.77 5.79
CA GLY A 308 -2.53 -4.50 6.51
C GLY A 308 -2.24 -4.63 8.01
N ILE A 309 -2.01 -5.85 8.50
CA ILE A 309 -1.78 -6.18 9.91
C ILE A 309 -0.40 -6.82 10.08
N LEU A 310 0.34 -6.38 11.10
CA LEU A 310 1.61 -7.00 11.49
C LEU A 310 1.34 -8.08 12.53
N TYR A 311 1.94 -9.26 12.39
CA TYR A 311 1.85 -10.36 13.34
C TYR A 311 3.22 -10.62 13.96
N ALA A 312 3.27 -10.82 15.27
CA ALA A 312 4.43 -11.24 16.05
C ALA A 312 4.16 -12.62 16.65
N ILE A 313 4.96 -13.62 16.26
CA ILE A 313 4.63 -15.04 16.44
C ILE A 313 5.74 -15.75 17.21
N GLY A 314 5.36 -16.40 18.31
CA GLY A 314 6.24 -17.21 19.13
C GLY A 314 7.38 -16.41 19.79
N GLY A 315 8.55 -17.02 19.88
CA GLY A 315 9.73 -16.49 20.54
C GLY A 315 9.87 -16.95 22.00
N ARG A 316 10.76 -16.28 22.74
CA ARG A 316 11.04 -16.51 24.15
C ARG A 316 11.05 -15.19 24.89
N ASN A 317 10.33 -15.15 26.01
CA ASN A 317 10.56 -14.12 27.01
C ASN A 317 11.75 -14.57 27.87
N ASN A 318 12.81 -13.77 27.89
CA ASN A 318 13.96 -13.96 28.76
C ASN A 318 14.14 -12.70 29.61
N SER A 319 13.39 -12.63 30.69
CA SER A 319 13.43 -11.56 31.67
C SER A 319 14.08 -12.05 32.97
N PRO A 320 14.71 -11.17 33.77
CA PRO A 320 15.28 -11.57 35.06
C PRO A 320 14.22 -12.28 35.93
N GLY A 321 14.48 -13.53 36.29
CA GLY A 321 13.57 -14.35 37.11
C GLY A 321 12.41 -15.02 36.36
N CYS A 322 12.26 -14.82 35.04
CA CYS A 322 11.20 -15.43 34.24
C CYS A 322 11.68 -15.72 32.81
N SER A 323 11.84 -17.00 32.46
CA SER A 323 12.20 -17.43 31.11
C SER A 323 11.28 -18.53 30.61
N TYR A 324 10.53 -18.27 29.54
CA TYR A 324 9.65 -19.24 28.92
C TYR A 324 9.55 -19.05 27.40
N ASP A 325 9.39 -20.17 26.70
CA ASP A 325 9.09 -20.19 25.27
C ASP A 325 7.59 -19.90 25.07
N SER A 326 7.25 -19.15 24.03
CA SER A 326 5.90 -18.65 23.78
C SER A 326 5.29 -19.32 22.55
N ASP A 327 4.01 -19.68 22.66
CA ASP A 327 3.12 -20.08 21.58
C ASP A 327 2.24 -18.91 21.09
N TRP A 328 2.40 -17.73 21.67
CA TRP A 328 1.51 -16.61 21.43
C TRP A 328 1.70 -15.97 20.06
N VAL A 329 0.59 -15.42 19.60
CA VAL A 329 0.49 -14.63 18.39
C VAL A 329 -0.15 -13.31 18.78
N ASP A 330 0.54 -12.21 18.53
CA ASP A 330 -0.02 -10.87 18.71
C ASP A 330 -0.11 -10.21 17.35
N ARG A 331 -1.22 -9.53 17.10
CA ARG A 331 -1.44 -8.72 15.91
C ARG A 331 -1.42 -7.24 16.24
N TYR A 332 -0.74 -6.45 15.42
CA TYR A 332 -0.62 -5.01 15.52
C TYR A 332 -1.39 -4.35 14.38
N GLU A 333 -2.28 -3.43 14.75
CA GLU A 333 -3.05 -2.59 13.82
C GLU A 333 -2.35 -1.23 13.66
N PRO A 334 -1.64 -0.94 12.54
CA PRO A 334 -0.89 0.30 12.37
C PRO A 334 -1.74 1.57 12.47
N VAL A 335 -3.01 1.50 12.03
CA VAL A 335 -3.96 2.63 12.12
C VAL A 335 -4.22 3.07 13.56
N ARG A 336 -4.22 2.11 14.49
CA ARG A 336 -4.62 2.34 15.88
C ARG A 336 -3.43 2.38 16.83
N ASP A 337 -2.23 2.09 16.31
CA ASP A 337 -1.02 1.89 17.08
C ASP A 337 -1.27 0.99 18.31
N SER A 338 -1.81 -0.21 18.09
CA SER A 338 -2.21 -1.09 19.19
C SER A 338 -2.06 -2.58 18.86
N TRP A 339 -1.69 -3.35 19.87
CA TRP A 339 -1.59 -4.81 19.82
C TRP A 339 -2.84 -5.50 20.36
N ARG A 340 -3.15 -6.67 19.80
CA ARG A 340 -4.22 -7.57 20.27
C ARG A 340 -3.75 -9.02 20.16
N PRO A 341 -4.07 -9.89 21.13
CA PRO A 341 -3.77 -11.30 21.03
C PRO A 341 -4.63 -11.99 19.96
N CYS A 342 -4.08 -13.04 19.36
CA CYS A 342 -4.75 -14.01 18.49
C CYS A 342 -4.69 -15.40 19.15
N ASN A 343 -5.35 -16.40 18.54
CA ASN A 343 -5.25 -17.76 19.01
C ASN A 343 -3.80 -18.27 18.96
N PRO A 344 -3.33 -18.92 20.05
CA PRO A 344 -1.96 -19.39 20.14
C PRO A 344 -1.70 -20.57 19.20
N MET A 345 -0.44 -20.77 18.88
CA MET A 345 0.05 -21.97 18.21
C MET A 345 -0.21 -23.22 19.05
N SER A 346 -0.16 -24.38 18.40
CA SER A 346 -0.34 -25.66 19.09
C SER A 346 0.77 -26.00 20.10
N VAL A 347 1.96 -25.42 19.90
CA VAL A 347 3.13 -25.58 20.76
C VAL A 347 3.92 -24.27 20.84
N PRO A 348 4.65 -24.01 21.94
CA PRO A 348 5.59 -22.88 22.01
C PRO A 348 6.72 -23.02 21.02
N ARG A 349 7.14 -21.92 20.37
CA ARG A 349 8.22 -21.95 19.37
C ARG A 349 9.14 -20.75 19.51
N ASN A 350 10.29 -20.95 20.13
CA ASN A 350 11.40 -20.01 20.08
C ASN A 350 12.29 -20.25 18.86
N ARG A 351 12.91 -19.19 18.35
CA ARG A 351 13.68 -19.16 17.09
C ARG A 351 12.86 -19.76 15.95
N VAL A 352 11.57 -19.43 15.96
CA VAL A 352 10.60 -19.81 14.94
C VAL A 352 10.80 -18.93 13.71
N SER A 353 10.54 -19.51 12.55
CA SER A 353 10.57 -18.77 11.30
C SER A 353 9.20 -18.78 10.66
N VAL A 354 8.86 -17.68 10.01
CA VAL A 354 7.51 -17.43 9.50
C VAL A 354 7.59 -17.14 8.01
N GLY A 355 6.68 -17.73 7.24
CA GLY A 355 6.48 -17.42 5.82
C GLY A 355 5.01 -17.22 5.51
N VAL A 356 4.70 -16.39 4.51
CA VAL A 356 3.32 -16.10 4.10
C VAL A 356 3.08 -16.63 2.70
N VAL A 357 2.08 -17.50 2.55
CA VAL A 357 1.61 -17.97 1.25
C VAL A 357 0.10 -17.77 1.21
N ASP A 358 -0.41 -17.05 0.21
CA ASP A 358 -1.85 -16.85 0.01
C ASP A 358 -2.61 -16.23 1.19
N GLY A 359 -1.97 -15.28 1.87
CA GLY A 359 -2.53 -14.67 3.06
C GLY A 359 -2.56 -15.61 4.28
N MET A 360 -2.03 -16.82 4.17
CA MET A 360 -1.88 -17.77 5.27
C MET A 360 -0.47 -17.67 5.84
N ILE A 361 -0.36 -17.72 7.17
CA ILE A 361 0.91 -17.58 7.88
C ILE A 361 1.40 -18.97 8.32
N TYR A 362 2.62 -19.34 7.95
CA TYR A 362 3.22 -20.64 8.29
C TYR A 362 4.27 -20.44 9.37
N ALA A 363 4.10 -21.08 10.53
CA ALA A 363 5.11 -21.17 11.58
C ALA A 363 5.92 -22.46 11.42
N VAL A 364 7.22 -22.32 11.14
CA VAL A 364 8.10 -23.40 10.70
C VAL A 364 9.15 -23.70 11.75
N GLY A 365 9.12 -24.93 12.30
CA GLY A 365 10.15 -25.41 13.22
C GLY A 365 10.22 -24.62 14.54
N GLY A 366 11.42 -24.30 14.97
CA GLY A 366 11.69 -23.68 16.27
C GLY A 366 11.97 -24.71 17.37
N CYS A 367 12.00 -24.26 18.62
CA CYS A 367 12.21 -25.11 19.79
C CYS A 367 11.40 -24.65 21.01
N ALA A 368 11.17 -25.57 21.95
CA ALA A 368 10.76 -25.27 23.31
C ALA A 368 11.63 -26.07 24.29
N GLY A 369 12.36 -25.39 25.16
CA GLY A 369 13.36 -26.02 26.03
C GLY A 369 14.41 -26.80 25.22
N VAL A 370 14.43 -28.13 25.41
CA VAL A 370 15.34 -29.07 24.72
C VAL A 370 14.74 -29.64 23.43
N ASP A 371 13.43 -29.47 23.23
CA ASP A 371 12.72 -30.04 22.09
C ASP A 371 12.90 -29.16 20.86
N HIS A 372 13.35 -29.79 19.77
CA HIS A 372 13.55 -29.15 18.47
C HIS A 372 12.49 -29.69 17.51
N TYR A 373 11.79 -28.80 16.83
CA TYR A 373 10.64 -29.16 16.00
C TYR A 373 10.98 -29.25 14.52
N ASN A 374 10.36 -30.23 13.87
CA ASN A 374 10.16 -30.25 12.42
C ASN A 374 8.69 -29.97 12.05
N SER A 375 7.81 -29.82 13.06
CA SER A 375 6.39 -29.55 12.85
C SER A 375 6.20 -28.16 12.26
N VAL A 376 5.16 -28.05 11.43
CA VAL A 376 4.75 -26.81 10.79
C VAL A 376 3.25 -26.68 10.96
N GLU A 377 2.82 -25.46 11.26
CA GLU A 377 1.40 -25.12 11.38
C GLU A 377 1.11 -23.88 10.56
N ARG A 378 -0.10 -23.83 9.99
CA ARG A 378 -0.60 -22.76 9.14
C ARG A 378 -1.75 -22.06 9.86
N TYR A 379 -1.61 -20.77 10.05
CA TYR A 379 -2.62 -19.88 10.59
C TYR A 379 -3.43 -19.24 9.47
N ASP A 380 -4.75 -19.26 9.65
CA ASP A 380 -5.71 -18.50 8.87
C ASP A 380 -6.07 -17.21 9.63
N PRO A 381 -5.60 -16.03 9.19
CA PRO A 381 -5.90 -14.77 9.86
C PRO A 381 -7.37 -14.36 9.83
N ASP A 382 -8.15 -14.84 8.85
CA ASP A 382 -9.57 -14.50 8.72
C ASP A 382 -10.41 -15.32 9.71
N GLN A 383 -10.00 -16.56 9.99
CA GLN A 383 -10.69 -17.46 10.93
C GLN A 383 -10.10 -17.43 12.35
N ASP A 384 -8.89 -16.88 12.52
CA ASP A 384 -8.12 -16.92 13.77
C ASP A 384 -7.88 -18.37 14.24
N VAL A 385 -7.48 -19.26 13.34
CA VAL A 385 -7.27 -20.69 13.65
C VAL A 385 -5.96 -21.21 13.05
N TRP A 386 -5.26 -22.03 13.83
CA TRP A 386 -4.09 -22.80 13.40
C TRP A 386 -4.48 -24.20 12.96
N HIS A 387 -3.87 -24.66 11.86
CA HIS A 387 -3.99 -26.03 11.37
C HIS A 387 -2.60 -26.65 11.18
N PRO A 388 -2.36 -27.89 11.65
CA PRO A 388 -1.13 -28.59 11.34
C PRO A 388 -1.06 -28.87 9.83
N VAL A 389 0.13 -28.74 9.26
CA VAL A 389 0.45 -29.19 7.90
C VAL A 389 1.56 -30.23 7.96
N LYS A 390 1.96 -30.79 6.82
CA LYS A 390 3.04 -31.78 6.78
C LYS A 390 4.30 -31.25 7.47
N SER A 391 4.84 -32.03 8.40
CA SER A 391 6.12 -31.73 9.04
C SER A 391 7.29 -31.86 8.05
N MET A 392 8.32 -31.06 8.26
CA MET A 392 9.61 -31.17 7.58
C MET A 392 10.26 -32.53 7.84
N ALA A 393 11.19 -32.94 6.96
CA ALA A 393 11.96 -34.16 7.17
C ALA A 393 12.96 -34.00 8.33
N SER A 394 13.58 -32.82 8.45
CA SER A 394 14.57 -32.51 9.48
C SER A 394 13.99 -31.58 10.56
N LYS A 395 14.42 -31.74 11.82
CA LYS A 395 14.18 -30.76 12.87
C LYS A 395 15.00 -29.49 12.58
N ARG A 396 14.40 -28.31 12.75
CA ARG A 396 15.09 -27.04 12.45
C ARG A 396 14.65 -25.94 13.42
N THR A 397 15.58 -25.44 14.25
CA THR A 397 15.44 -24.17 14.97
C THR A 397 16.34 -23.09 14.34
N ALA A 398 15.92 -21.83 14.40
CA ALA A 398 16.59 -20.71 13.73
C ALA A 398 16.85 -20.98 12.23
N VAL A 399 15.83 -21.52 11.56
CA VAL A 399 15.82 -21.89 10.14
C VAL A 399 15.60 -20.67 9.25
N ALA A 400 16.24 -20.59 8.10
CA ALA A 400 15.90 -19.56 7.12
C ALA A 400 14.66 -19.99 6.32
N VAL A 401 13.55 -19.25 6.43
CA VAL A 401 12.32 -19.47 5.66
C VAL A 401 12.08 -18.36 4.64
N ALA A 402 11.90 -18.73 3.38
CA ALA A 402 11.53 -17.81 2.29
C ALA A 402 10.36 -18.35 1.47
N VAL A 403 9.65 -17.47 0.78
CA VAL A 403 8.59 -17.82 -0.15
C VAL A 403 8.95 -17.34 -1.55
N VAL A 404 8.91 -18.24 -2.53
CA VAL A 404 9.10 -17.94 -3.95
C VAL A 404 8.08 -18.73 -4.74
N ASP A 405 7.37 -18.06 -5.65
CA ASP A 405 6.37 -18.68 -6.53
C ASP A 405 5.38 -19.58 -5.76
N ARG A 406 4.90 -19.10 -4.60
CA ARG A 406 3.93 -19.78 -3.71
C ARG A 406 4.44 -21.07 -3.05
N LEU A 407 5.74 -21.32 -3.12
CA LEU A 407 6.42 -22.42 -2.42
C LEU A 407 7.18 -21.88 -1.21
N LEU A 408 7.16 -22.64 -0.12
CA LEU A 408 7.83 -22.29 1.13
C LEU A 408 9.15 -23.08 1.24
N TYR A 409 10.27 -22.39 1.35
CA TYR A 409 11.59 -23.01 1.44
C TYR A 409 12.14 -22.88 2.86
N ALA A 410 12.58 -23.99 3.44
CA ALA A 410 13.23 -24.06 4.75
C ALA A 410 14.71 -24.45 4.57
N MET A 411 15.62 -23.55 4.92
CA MET A 411 17.04 -23.63 4.60
C MET A 411 17.90 -23.56 5.87
N GLY A 412 18.75 -24.57 6.07
CA GLY A 412 19.64 -24.64 7.22
C GLY A 412 18.93 -24.74 8.57
N GLY A 413 19.44 -24.04 9.58
CA GLY A 413 18.98 -24.12 10.96
C GLY A 413 19.80 -25.11 11.80
N PHE A 414 19.29 -25.47 12.97
CA PHE A 414 19.92 -26.40 13.91
C PHE A 414 18.94 -27.51 14.30
N ASP A 415 19.36 -28.76 14.25
CA ASP A 415 18.49 -29.93 14.51
C ASP A 415 18.51 -30.42 15.97
N GLY A 416 19.28 -29.76 16.84
CA GLY A 416 19.56 -30.19 18.20
C GLY A 416 20.98 -30.74 18.38
N GLN A 417 21.67 -31.07 17.29
CA GLN A 417 23.04 -31.61 17.29
C GLN A 417 23.96 -30.84 16.32
N ASN A 418 23.51 -30.64 15.08
CA ASN A 418 24.29 -30.09 13.98
C ASN A 418 23.63 -28.84 13.39
N ARG A 419 24.46 -27.91 12.93
CA ARG A 419 24.00 -26.84 12.03
C ARG A 419 23.84 -27.45 10.65
N LEU A 420 22.76 -27.09 9.98
CA LEU A 420 22.36 -27.72 8.73
C LEU A 420 22.75 -26.84 7.54
N LYS A 421 23.13 -27.50 6.44
CA LYS A 421 23.12 -26.93 5.09
C LYS A 421 21.98 -27.45 4.22
N SER A 422 21.28 -28.50 4.69
CA SER A 422 20.17 -29.11 3.98
C SER A 422 19.03 -28.10 3.80
N CYS A 423 18.34 -28.20 2.68
CA CYS A 423 17.24 -27.32 2.32
C CYS A 423 16.06 -28.18 1.87
N GLU A 424 14.85 -27.74 2.24
CA GLU A 424 13.59 -28.43 1.94
C GLU A 424 12.59 -27.41 1.39
N CYS A 425 11.73 -27.83 0.46
CA CYS A 425 10.70 -27.01 -0.17
C CYS A 425 9.34 -27.65 0.05
N TYR A 426 8.41 -26.89 0.61
CA TYR A 426 7.03 -27.27 0.86
C TYR A 426 6.11 -26.76 -0.24
N ASN A 427 5.27 -27.65 -0.73
CA ASN A 427 4.19 -27.34 -1.67
C ASN A 427 2.85 -27.36 -0.94
N PRO A 428 2.20 -26.19 -0.74
CA PRO A 428 0.90 -26.09 -0.09
C PRO A 428 -0.25 -26.81 -0.82
N GLU A 429 -0.14 -26.99 -2.14
CA GLU A 429 -1.19 -27.63 -2.95
C GLU A 429 -1.22 -29.15 -2.75
N THR A 430 -0.06 -29.76 -2.47
CA THR A 430 0.08 -31.21 -2.28
C THR A 430 0.34 -31.61 -0.84
N ASP A 431 0.55 -30.65 0.07
CA ASP A 431 0.95 -30.88 1.47
C ASP A 431 2.18 -31.79 1.59
N THR A 432 3.22 -31.49 0.83
CA THR A 432 4.46 -32.30 0.79
C THR A 432 5.71 -31.45 0.82
N TRP A 433 6.73 -31.95 1.52
CA TRP A 433 8.10 -31.45 1.47
C TRP A 433 8.94 -32.23 0.46
N SER A 434 9.85 -31.54 -0.21
CA SER A 434 10.84 -32.12 -1.13
C SER A 434 12.23 -31.56 -0.80
N SER A 435 13.27 -32.38 -0.93
CA SER A 435 14.64 -31.90 -0.75
C SER A 435 15.06 -31.05 -1.95
N VAL A 436 15.74 -29.93 -1.67
CA VAL A 436 16.37 -29.08 -2.70
C VAL A 436 17.87 -28.98 -2.44
N GLN A 437 18.60 -28.38 -3.38
CA GLN A 437 20.07 -28.33 -3.31
C GLN A 437 20.52 -27.71 -1.98
N PRO A 438 21.42 -28.36 -1.22
CA PRO A 438 21.92 -27.80 0.02
C PRO A 438 22.77 -26.55 -0.22
N MET A 439 22.78 -25.64 0.76
CA MET A 439 23.70 -24.50 0.81
C MET A 439 25.16 -24.97 0.79
N LYS A 440 26.09 -24.07 0.44
CA LYS A 440 27.52 -24.38 0.53
C LYS A 440 27.96 -24.46 1.98
N CYS A 441 27.47 -23.55 2.82
CA CYS A 441 27.81 -23.48 4.25
C CYS A 441 26.64 -23.88 5.15
N ALA A 442 26.92 -24.70 6.16
CA ALA A 442 25.98 -24.98 7.23
C ALA A 442 25.83 -23.75 8.13
N ARG A 443 24.59 -23.38 8.46
CA ARG A 443 24.33 -22.18 9.27
C ARG A 443 22.99 -22.25 9.98
N SER A 444 22.91 -21.65 11.16
CA SER A 444 21.65 -21.33 11.84
C SER A 444 21.58 -19.85 12.19
N GLY A 445 20.36 -19.32 12.34
CA GLY A 445 20.14 -17.90 12.67
C GLY A 445 20.67 -16.94 11.61
N GLY A 446 20.74 -17.37 10.35
CA GLY A 446 20.96 -16.48 9.22
C GLY A 446 19.68 -15.72 8.89
N GLY A 447 19.83 -14.52 8.37
CA GLY A 447 18.72 -13.77 7.79
C GLY A 447 18.40 -14.28 6.40
N VAL A 448 17.14 -14.16 5.99
CA VAL A 448 16.69 -14.67 4.70
C VAL A 448 15.66 -13.72 4.09
N THR A 449 15.70 -13.58 2.77
CA THR A 449 14.63 -12.93 2.01
C THR A 449 14.58 -13.48 0.59
N SER A 450 13.47 -13.25 -0.11
CA SER A 450 13.34 -13.56 -1.53
C SER A 450 13.22 -12.27 -2.34
N TRP A 451 13.83 -12.25 -3.52
CA TRP A 451 13.65 -11.19 -4.50
C TRP A 451 13.65 -11.80 -5.90
N ASN A 452 12.57 -11.61 -6.64
CA ASN A 452 12.28 -12.33 -7.88
C ASN A 452 12.29 -13.86 -7.64
N GLN A 453 13.01 -14.60 -8.49
CA GLN A 453 13.21 -16.05 -8.41
C GLN A 453 14.29 -16.48 -7.41
N TYR A 454 14.90 -15.52 -6.71
CA TYR A 454 16.08 -15.76 -5.91
C TYR A 454 15.79 -15.74 -4.42
N ILE A 455 16.42 -16.63 -3.69
CA ILE A 455 16.39 -16.67 -2.21
C ILE A 455 17.79 -16.34 -1.72
N TYR A 456 17.91 -15.31 -0.88
CA TYR A 456 19.16 -14.88 -0.29
C TYR A 456 19.23 -15.35 1.15
N VAL A 457 20.31 -16.03 1.52
CA VAL A 457 20.60 -16.43 2.91
C VAL A 457 21.89 -15.75 3.34
N ILE A 458 21.78 -14.89 4.34
CA ILE A 458 22.81 -13.91 4.70
C ILE A 458 23.20 -14.10 6.16
N GLY A 459 24.52 -14.21 6.40
CA GLY A 459 25.09 -14.36 7.73
C GLY A 459 24.65 -15.64 8.45
N GLY A 460 24.54 -15.56 9.78
CA GLY A 460 24.23 -16.69 10.65
C GLY A 460 25.44 -17.20 11.42
N PHE A 461 25.32 -18.40 11.98
CA PHE A 461 26.34 -19.04 12.81
C PHE A 461 26.59 -20.48 12.31
N ASP A 462 27.85 -20.82 12.02
CA ASP A 462 28.24 -22.14 11.52
C ASP A 462 28.48 -23.17 12.64
N GLY A 463 28.53 -22.72 13.89
CA GLY A 463 28.89 -23.53 15.06
C GLY A 463 30.18 -23.10 15.72
N HIS A 464 31.01 -22.31 15.04
CA HIS A 464 32.28 -21.78 15.51
C HIS A 464 32.29 -20.25 15.53
N ARG A 465 31.78 -19.60 14.48
CA ARG A 465 31.80 -18.15 14.33
C ARG A 465 30.57 -17.60 13.61
N GLN A 466 30.33 -16.32 13.82
CA GLN A 466 29.36 -15.56 13.04
C GLN A 466 29.84 -15.42 11.60
N LEU A 467 28.90 -15.47 10.67
CA LEU A 467 29.17 -15.45 9.23
C LEU A 467 28.86 -14.07 8.66
N GLY A 468 29.76 -13.58 7.79
CA GLY A 468 29.43 -12.51 6.84
C GLY A 468 28.98 -13.05 5.48
N ALA A 469 29.21 -14.35 5.22
CA ALA A 469 28.90 -14.98 3.95
C ALA A 469 27.41 -14.84 3.59
N ALA A 470 27.15 -14.46 2.35
CA ALA A 470 25.81 -14.39 1.77
C ALA A 470 25.77 -15.30 0.53
N GLU A 471 24.75 -16.13 0.45
CA GLU A 471 24.54 -17.05 -0.68
C GLU A 471 23.15 -16.82 -1.27
N ARG A 472 23.03 -16.95 -2.58
CA ARG A 472 21.76 -16.82 -3.31
C ARG A 472 21.42 -18.10 -4.05
N TYR A 473 20.23 -18.63 -3.80
CA TYR A 473 19.66 -19.76 -4.53
C TYR A 473 18.77 -19.29 -5.67
N ASP A 474 19.00 -19.81 -6.88
CA ASP A 474 18.10 -19.64 -8.03
C ASP A 474 17.08 -20.78 -8.04
N THR A 475 15.79 -20.49 -7.84
CA THR A 475 14.76 -21.53 -7.82
C THR A 475 14.50 -22.16 -9.19
N VAL A 476 14.87 -21.46 -10.28
CA VAL A 476 14.71 -21.94 -11.65
C VAL A 476 15.88 -22.85 -12.03
N ASN A 477 17.11 -22.34 -11.89
CA ASN A 477 18.32 -23.10 -12.25
C ASN A 477 18.74 -24.11 -11.18
N ARG A 478 18.19 -24.00 -9.97
CA ARG A 478 18.46 -24.87 -8.81
C ARG A 478 19.94 -24.89 -8.43
N THR A 479 20.53 -23.70 -8.38
CA THR A 479 21.95 -23.50 -8.09
C THR A 479 22.18 -22.44 -7.04
N TRP A 480 23.16 -22.66 -6.16
CA TRP A 480 23.67 -21.67 -5.21
C TRP A 480 24.85 -20.87 -5.78
N THR A 481 24.80 -19.55 -5.63
CA THR A 481 25.89 -18.62 -6.00
C THR A 481 26.26 -17.78 -4.79
N ASP A 482 27.56 -17.52 -4.60
CA ASP A 482 27.99 -16.58 -3.56
C ASP A 482 27.74 -15.16 -4.04
N VAL A 483 27.32 -14.29 -3.13
CA VAL A 483 27.18 -12.84 -3.38
C VAL A 483 28.07 -12.09 -2.39
N ALA A 484 28.20 -10.78 -2.56
CA ALA A 484 29.02 -9.95 -1.69
C ALA A 484 28.70 -10.23 -0.21
N PRO A 485 29.71 -10.44 0.66
CA PRO A 485 29.49 -10.70 2.07
C PRO A 485 29.12 -9.42 2.82
N LEU A 486 28.46 -9.58 3.97
CA LEU A 486 28.29 -8.49 4.94
C LEU A 486 29.64 -7.94 5.37
N THR A 487 29.68 -6.63 5.64
CA THR A 487 30.87 -5.96 6.17
C THR A 487 31.18 -6.43 7.58
N VAL A 488 30.14 -6.67 8.40
CA VAL A 488 30.27 -7.19 9.77
C VAL A 488 29.57 -8.55 9.87
N PRO A 489 30.30 -9.66 10.04
CA PRO A 489 29.74 -10.99 10.27
C PRO A 489 28.77 -10.99 11.46
N ARG A 490 27.57 -11.53 11.28
CA ARG A 490 26.56 -11.55 12.36
C ARG A 490 25.51 -12.64 12.20
N SER A 491 24.89 -12.98 13.32
CA SER A 491 23.81 -13.96 13.44
C SER A 491 22.60 -13.38 14.15
N ALA A 492 21.46 -14.07 14.07
CA ALA A 492 20.19 -13.63 14.62
C ALA A 492 19.81 -12.20 14.18
N LEU A 493 20.19 -11.85 12.95
CA LEU A 493 19.78 -10.65 12.23
C LEU A 493 18.43 -10.89 11.55
N SER A 494 17.73 -9.80 11.25
CA SER A 494 16.60 -9.82 10.33
C SER A 494 17.05 -9.39 8.93
N VAL A 495 16.47 -9.99 7.90
CA VAL A 495 16.69 -9.58 6.51
C VAL A 495 15.35 -9.42 5.81
N THR A 496 15.18 -8.33 5.08
CA THR A 496 13.96 -8.07 4.32
C THR A 496 14.27 -7.39 2.99
N VAL A 497 13.28 -7.37 2.08
CA VAL A 497 13.38 -6.71 0.78
C VAL A 497 12.37 -5.57 0.71
N ILE A 498 12.83 -4.40 0.32
CA ILE A 498 11.99 -3.25 0.01
C ILE A 498 12.63 -2.38 -1.08
N ASP A 499 11.81 -1.93 -2.03
CA ASP A 499 12.24 -1.14 -3.19
C ASP A 499 13.42 -1.78 -3.97
N ASN A 500 13.34 -3.09 -4.20
CA ASN A 500 14.37 -3.91 -4.86
C ASN A 500 15.74 -3.96 -4.17
N GLN A 501 15.82 -3.53 -2.92
CA GLN A 501 17.03 -3.58 -2.10
C GLN A 501 16.83 -4.51 -0.91
N ILE A 502 17.91 -5.18 -0.49
CA ILE A 502 17.89 -6.12 0.63
C ILE A 502 18.50 -5.47 1.85
N TYR A 503 17.76 -5.40 2.95
CA TYR A 503 18.17 -4.78 4.20
C TYR A 503 18.55 -5.86 5.21
N ALA A 504 19.79 -5.84 5.70
CA ALA A 504 20.28 -6.69 6.78
C ALA A 504 20.38 -5.88 8.09
N ILE A 505 19.52 -6.19 9.05
CA ILE A 505 19.19 -5.33 10.19
C ILE A 505 19.64 -5.99 11.50
N GLY A 506 20.48 -5.27 12.25
CA GLY A 506 20.94 -5.64 13.59
C GLY A 506 21.57 -7.04 13.66
N GLY A 507 21.52 -7.67 14.83
CA GLY A 507 22.05 -9.00 15.08
C GLY A 507 23.11 -9.03 16.18
N TYR A 508 23.84 -10.14 16.24
CA TYR A 508 24.96 -10.38 17.16
C TYR A 508 26.20 -10.78 16.36
N ASP A 509 27.31 -10.06 16.53
CA ASP A 509 28.54 -10.23 15.73
C ASP A 509 29.57 -11.19 16.34
N GLY A 510 29.27 -11.74 17.53
CA GLY A 510 30.17 -12.62 18.29
C GLY A 510 30.83 -11.93 19.49
N GLN A 511 30.76 -10.60 19.55
CA GLN A 511 31.19 -9.80 20.70
C GLN A 511 30.02 -9.03 21.28
N ASP A 512 29.33 -8.25 20.46
CA ASP A 512 28.28 -7.32 20.87
C ASP A 512 27.00 -7.46 20.03
N PHE A 513 25.91 -6.90 20.57
CA PHE A 513 24.70 -6.66 19.80
C PHE A 513 24.92 -5.42 18.92
N VAL A 514 24.47 -5.48 17.67
CA VAL A 514 24.67 -4.38 16.70
C VAL A 514 23.35 -3.74 16.31
N ALA A 515 23.38 -2.41 16.09
CA ALA A 515 22.26 -1.62 15.54
C ALA A 515 22.41 -1.39 14.03
N THR A 516 23.51 -1.84 13.44
CA THR A 516 23.88 -1.57 12.06
C THR A 516 22.85 -2.12 11.08
N VAL A 517 22.52 -1.31 10.08
CA VAL A 517 21.74 -1.70 8.92
C VAL A 517 22.66 -1.65 7.70
N GLU A 518 22.76 -2.75 6.97
CA GLU A 518 23.44 -2.79 5.67
C GLU A 518 22.40 -3.02 4.57
N VAL A 519 22.55 -2.30 3.46
CA VAL A 519 21.64 -2.33 2.31
C VAL A 519 22.38 -2.87 1.09
N TYR A 520 21.93 -4.01 0.60
CA TYR A 520 22.47 -4.69 -0.55
C TYR A 520 21.66 -4.37 -1.81
N ASP A 521 22.36 -4.00 -2.88
CA ASP A 521 21.78 -3.86 -4.21
C ASP A 521 22.07 -5.12 -5.04
N PRO A 522 21.04 -5.95 -5.34
CA PRO A 522 21.20 -7.14 -6.15
C PRO A 522 21.71 -6.92 -7.58
N LYS A 523 21.61 -5.70 -8.11
CA LYS A 523 22.07 -5.36 -9.47
C LYS A 523 23.57 -5.12 -9.54
N THR A 524 24.14 -4.54 -8.49
CA THR A 524 25.56 -4.18 -8.42
C THR A 524 26.38 -5.16 -7.59
N ASP A 525 25.73 -6.06 -6.85
CA ASP A 525 26.38 -7.00 -5.92
C ASP A 525 27.24 -6.26 -4.88
N GLN A 526 26.68 -5.21 -4.28
CA GLN A 526 27.37 -4.37 -3.31
C GLN A 526 26.49 -4.04 -2.11
N TRP A 527 27.14 -3.92 -0.95
CA TRP A 527 26.55 -3.43 0.29
C TRP A 527 26.86 -1.95 0.50
N SER A 528 25.91 -1.24 1.08
CA SER A 528 26.04 0.14 1.52
C SER A 528 25.52 0.29 2.96
N THR A 529 25.94 1.33 3.67
CA THR A 529 25.47 1.59 5.03
C THR A 529 24.08 2.23 5.00
N GLY A 530 23.12 1.63 5.70
CA GLY A 530 21.79 2.19 5.92
C GLY A 530 21.69 2.97 7.24
N VAL A 531 20.51 3.52 7.52
CA VAL A 531 20.23 4.22 8.79
C VAL A 531 20.19 3.19 9.92
N PRO A 532 21.06 3.29 10.95
CA PRO A 532 21.10 2.33 12.05
C PRO A 532 19.82 2.39 12.88
N MET A 533 19.48 1.27 13.53
CA MET A 533 18.39 1.21 14.51
C MET A 533 18.66 2.14 15.70
N THR A 534 17.62 2.51 16.45
CA THR A 534 17.79 3.36 17.65
C THR A 534 18.53 2.66 18.79
N SER A 535 18.49 1.31 18.82
CA SER A 535 19.16 0.50 19.84
C SER A 535 19.63 -0.84 19.29
N PRO A 536 20.85 -1.31 19.64
CA PRO A 536 21.38 -2.58 19.18
C PRO A 536 20.58 -3.76 19.73
N ARG A 537 20.33 -4.77 18.89
CA ARG A 537 19.60 -5.97 19.31
C ARG A 537 19.76 -7.12 18.33
N SER A 538 19.57 -8.33 18.82
CA SER A 538 19.50 -9.56 18.01
C SER A 538 18.17 -10.29 18.21
N GLY A 539 17.85 -11.24 17.35
CA GLY A 539 16.66 -12.09 17.49
C GLY A 539 15.34 -11.31 17.47
N HIS A 540 15.33 -10.13 16.89
CA HIS A 540 14.11 -9.40 16.58
C HIS A 540 13.53 -9.95 15.28
N ALA A 541 12.22 -9.78 15.08
CA ALA A 541 11.59 -10.11 13.81
C ALA A 541 11.37 -8.85 12.97
N CYS A 542 11.35 -9.01 11.65
CA CYS A 542 11.03 -7.94 10.72
C CYS A 542 9.87 -8.31 9.79
N ALA A 543 9.10 -7.31 9.37
CA ALA A 543 8.18 -7.43 8.26
C ALA A 543 8.05 -6.09 7.52
N VAL A 544 7.70 -6.14 6.24
CA VAL A 544 7.57 -4.94 5.39
C VAL A 544 6.12 -4.64 5.09
N SER A 545 5.79 -3.34 5.08
CA SER A 545 4.54 -2.85 4.52
C SER A 545 4.84 -1.98 3.30
N TYR A 546 4.26 -2.38 2.18
CA TYR A 546 4.10 -1.56 0.97
C TYR A 546 2.74 -0.87 0.92
N ARG A 547 1.89 -1.15 1.90
CA ARG A 547 0.46 -0.83 1.91
C ARG A 547 0.10 -0.33 3.28
N CYS A 548 0.58 0.87 3.59
CA CYS A 548 0.19 1.52 4.83
C CYS A 548 -1.28 1.92 4.74
N PRO A 549 -2.13 1.58 5.71
CA PRO A 549 -3.48 2.13 5.76
C PRO A 549 -3.43 3.66 5.73
N VAL A 550 -4.38 4.30 5.03
CA VAL A 550 -4.33 5.73 4.68
C VAL A 550 -4.12 6.67 5.88
N TYR A 551 -4.56 6.26 7.08
CA TYR A 551 -4.44 7.04 8.31
C TYR A 551 -3.10 6.93 9.04
N CYS A 552 -2.19 6.06 8.58
CA CYS A 552 -0.92 5.82 9.25
C CYS A 552 0.12 6.92 8.95
N SER A 553 -0.06 7.72 7.89
CA SER A 553 0.82 8.85 7.55
C SER A 553 0.93 9.85 8.70
N GLN A 554 -0.17 10.15 9.40
CA GLN A 554 -0.19 11.10 10.52
C GLN A 554 0.65 10.62 11.72
N ILE A 555 0.72 9.31 11.97
CA ILE A 555 1.51 8.73 13.06
C ILE A 555 2.99 8.67 12.67
N LEU A 556 3.27 8.37 11.39
CA LEU A 556 4.64 8.22 10.87
C LEU A 556 5.32 9.54 10.51
N GLU A 557 4.56 10.62 10.32
CA GLU A 557 5.10 11.95 10.00
C GLU A 557 5.37 12.82 11.25
N GLY A 558 4.86 12.44 12.42
CA GLY A 558 4.97 13.22 13.66
C GLY A 558 4.15 14.53 13.60
N PRO A 559 3.94 15.23 14.73
CA PRO A 559 3.30 16.54 14.70
C PRO A 559 4.17 17.53 13.93
N SER A 560 3.59 18.15 12.89
CA SER A 560 4.19 19.21 12.06
C SER A 560 4.54 20.46 12.85
#